data_AF-A0AAD7IDS9-F1
#
_entry.id   AF-A0AAD7IDS9-F1
#
_cell.length_a   1.000
_cell.length_b   1.000
_cell.length_c   1.000
_cell.angle_alpha   90.00
_cell.angle_beta   90.00
_cell.angle_gamma   90.00
#
_symmetry.space_group_name_H-M   'P 1'
#
loop_
_entity.id
_entity.type
_entity.pdbx_description
1 polymer ?
#
loop_
_entity_poly.entity_id
_entity_poly.type
_entity_poly.pdbx_seq_one_letter_code
_entity_poly.pdbx_strand_id
1 'polypeptide(L)'
;MCAVLKSRSSDLKFEFVAGDTVRFLADLNSGSPSMDWRKGSSVSFTRAWMSNVPDYAGGILEMALYAVPCLQSADIASVGMNCLFNGPAWRNNMEDSVYTYTLLLPDQLPQYLGCTCVGIETLHPPFCLLPCELPLKPSQLAHREDFERWLHRVLVRILAPPHTAANPGYCILLPTTLRTFVQLLLRTIEVGYQPSWISDLLSSILADSLHSSCRPYQTTPLPAHTIASPRPLAKLQLSSWMADVEGVLAAALPILPRGLDFSSACLNIADTAIFRATVHSVHPGQSYNRNPGLALIFCAPGFNPTRSAFTTHKVLLSETPQGGDVQIFYSILRCDIDVCTRTGTVSWRMSIARVEKMQQAGWILYLWQADGPFVGKSLANTLRF
;
A
#
# COMPACT_ATOMS: atom_id res chain seq x y z
N MET A 1 -7.17 -9.22 16.32
CA MET A 1 -7.05 -10.63 16.75
C MET A 1 -7.63 -11.47 15.63
N CYS A 2 -6.83 -12.37 15.04
CA CYS A 2 -7.30 -13.33 14.04
C CYS A 2 -7.44 -14.70 14.73
N ALA A 3 -8.53 -15.40 14.45
CA ALA A 3 -8.75 -16.77 14.90
C ALA A 3 -8.76 -17.69 13.68
N VAL A 4 -7.90 -18.71 13.70
CA VAL A 4 -7.85 -19.73 12.64
C VAL A 4 -8.48 -21.01 13.18
N LEU A 5 -9.55 -21.47 12.51
CA LEU A 5 -10.23 -22.72 12.81
C LEU A 5 -9.80 -23.79 11.82
N LYS A 6 -9.37 -24.95 12.31
CA LYS A 6 -9.14 -26.12 11.46
C LYS A 6 -9.85 -27.34 12.02
N SER A 7 -10.65 -27.99 11.17
CA SER A 7 -11.14 -29.34 11.40
C SER A 7 -10.22 -30.33 10.67
N ARG A 8 -9.65 -31.29 11.41
CA ARG A 8 -9.24 -32.59 10.86
C ARG A 8 -10.27 -33.60 11.34
N SER A 9 -10.40 -34.73 10.65
CA SER A 9 -11.43 -35.78 10.80
C SER A 9 -11.81 -36.27 12.22
N SER A 10 -11.15 -35.79 13.28
CA SER A 10 -11.61 -35.90 14.68
C SER A 10 -11.18 -34.75 15.62
N ASP A 11 -10.37 -33.77 15.17
CA ASP A 11 -9.76 -32.74 16.01
C ASP A 11 -9.98 -31.32 15.48
N LEU A 12 -10.31 -30.41 16.39
CA LEU A 12 -10.46 -28.99 16.09
C LEU A 12 -9.34 -28.17 16.76
N LYS A 13 -8.56 -27.47 15.94
CA LYS A 13 -7.45 -26.61 16.42
C LYS A 13 -7.86 -25.14 16.34
N PHE A 14 -7.68 -24.42 17.45
CA PHE A 14 -7.78 -22.97 17.52
C PHE A 14 -6.39 -22.35 17.63
N GLU A 15 -6.13 -21.33 16.81
CA GLU A 15 -4.93 -20.51 16.92
C GLU A 15 -5.32 -19.05 17.04
N PHE A 16 -4.78 -18.36 18.05
CA PHE A 16 -5.00 -16.94 18.28
C PHE A 16 -3.74 -16.17 17.92
N VAL A 17 -3.89 -15.25 16.96
CA VAL A 17 -2.80 -14.37 16.55
C VAL A 17 -3.15 -12.94 16.94
N ALA A 18 -2.33 -12.38 17.83
CA ALA A 18 -2.37 -10.98 18.18
C ALA A 18 -1.41 -10.20 17.27
N GLY A 19 -1.92 -9.20 16.57
CA GLY A 19 -1.11 -8.35 15.70
C GLY A 19 -1.81 -7.92 14.43
N ASP A 20 -1.00 -7.49 13.48
CA ASP A 20 -1.39 -7.05 12.15
C ASP A 20 -1.78 -8.25 11.27
N THR A 21 -3.01 -8.22 10.76
CA THR A 21 -3.57 -9.31 9.94
C THR A 21 -2.90 -9.37 8.57
N VAL A 22 -2.57 -8.23 7.96
CA VAL A 22 -1.92 -8.17 6.65
C VAL A 22 -0.52 -8.75 6.75
N ARG A 23 0.25 -8.34 7.77
CA ARG A 23 1.58 -8.90 8.03
C ARG A 23 1.53 -10.40 8.27
N PHE A 24 0.58 -10.87 9.08
CA PHE A 24 0.41 -12.30 9.35
C PHE A 24 0.14 -13.09 8.06
N LEU A 25 -0.76 -12.61 7.20
CA LEU A 25 -1.09 -13.25 5.93
C LEU A 25 0.11 -13.24 4.95
N ALA A 26 0.86 -12.14 4.89
CA ALA A 26 2.08 -12.05 4.11
C ALA A 26 3.16 -13.04 4.60
N ASP A 27 3.37 -13.12 5.92
CA ASP A 27 4.31 -14.07 6.54
C ASP A 27 3.87 -15.52 6.29
N LEU A 28 2.56 -15.80 6.34
CA LEU A 28 1.99 -17.11 6.05
C LEU A 28 2.25 -17.53 4.60
N ASN A 29 2.00 -16.64 3.64
CA ASN A 29 2.15 -16.92 2.21
C ASN A 29 3.63 -17.06 1.79
N SER A 30 4.52 -16.25 2.36
CA SER A 30 5.96 -16.29 2.06
C SER A 30 6.71 -17.43 2.74
N GLY A 31 6.07 -18.16 3.67
CA GLY A 31 6.76 -19.15 4.49
C GLY A 31 7.82 -18.53 5.41
N SER A 32 7.54 -17.31 5.90
CA SER A 32 8.47 -16.54 6.72
C SER A 32 8.94 -17.34 7.95
N PRO A 33 10.21 -17.23 8.37
CA PRO A 33 10.70 -17.87 9.60
C PRO A 33 9.93 -17.46 10.86
N SER A 34 9.24 -16.29 10.84
CA SER A 34 8.33 -15.89 11.92
C SER A 34 7.17 -16.89 12.13
N MET A 35 6.91 -17.76 11.16
CA MET A 35 5.85 -18.77 11.14
C MET A 35 6.33 -20.16 11.54
N ASP A 36 7.58 -20.31 12.01
CA ASP A 36 8.16 -21.59 12.42
C ASP A 36 7.31 -22.34 13.47
N TRP A 37 6.60 -21.61 14.33
CA TRP A 37 5.69 -22.18 15.32
C TRP A 37 4.47 -22.89 14.70
N ARG A 38 4.16 -22.64 13.42
CA ARG A 38 3.11 -23.33 12.65
C ARG A 38 3.63 -24.49 11.80
N LYS A 39 4.91 -24.87 11.90
CA LYS A 39 5.45 -26.04 11.18
C LYS A 39 4.55 -27.27 11.38
N GLY A 40 4.18 -27.93 10.28
CA GLY A 40 3.24 -29.07 10.26
C GLY A 40 1.74 -28.71 10.22
N SER A 41 1.40 -27.43 10.32
CA SER A 41 0.03 -26.93 10.12
C SER A 41 -0.23 -26.56 8.65
N SER A 42 -1.50 -26.44 8.25
CA SER A 42 -1.83 -25.95 6.90
C SER A 42 -1.54 -24.47 6.82
N VAL A 43 -0.97 -24.03 5.70
CA VAL A 43 -0.78 -22.62 5.37
C VAL A 43 -1.85 -22.09 4.41
N SER A 44 -2.67 -22.98 3.85
CA SER A 44 -3.82 -22.64 3.00
C SER A 44 -5.16 -23.04 3.61
N PHE A 45 -6.21 -22.33 3.25
CA PHE A 45 -7.56 -22.46 3.80
C PHE A 45 -8.60 -22.68 2.69
N THR A 46 -9.59 -23.53 2.95
CA THR A 46 -10.76 -23.60 2.08
C THR A 46 -11.63 -22.36 2.26
N ARG A 47 -11.85 -21.89 3.49
CA ARG A 47 -12.61 -20.66 3.75
C ARG A 47 -11.87 -19.78 4.73
N ALA A 48 -11.82 -18.50 4.44
CA ALA A 48 -11.35 -17.46 5.34
C ALA A 48 -12.44 -16.42 5.57
N TRP A 49 -12.52 -15.88 6.77
CA TRP A 49 -13.49 -14.85 7.12
C TRP A 49 -12.77 -13.72 7.85
N MET A 50 -12.80 -12.52 7.26
CA MET A 50 -12.05 -11.37 7.74
C MET A 50 -12.89 -10.41 8.59
N SER A 51 -14.16 -10.76 8.90
CA SER A 51 -15.10 -9.86 9.57
C SER A 51 -15.15 -8.51 8.83
N ASN A 52 -15.10 -7.38 9.55
CA ASN A 52 -14.99 -6.04 8.99
C ASN A 52 -13.56 -5.49 8.96
N VAL A 53 -12.52 -6.31 9.16
CA VAL A 53 -11.12 -5.83 9.13
C VAL A 53 -10.78 -5.11 7.82
N PRO A 54 -11.22 -5.57 6.63
CA PRO A 54 -10.86 -4.89 5.39
C PRO A 54 -11.43 -3.47 5.27
N ASP A 55 -12.49 -3.09 6.01
CA ASP A 55 -12.97 -1.70 6.05
C ASP A 55 -11.88 -0.71 6.53
N TYR A 56 -10.91 -1.19 7.30
CA TYR A 56 -9.84 -0.38 7.90
C TYR A 56 -8.46 -0.67 7.30
N ALA A 57 -8.32 -1.78 6.60
CA ALA A 57 -7.03 -2.31 6.15
C ALA A 57 -6.83 -2.25 4.63
N GLY A 58 -7.65 -1.48 3.89
CA GLY A 58 -7.51 -1.27 2.44
C GLY A 58 -8.39 -2.16 1.56
N GLY A 59 -9.44 -2.75 2.14
CA GLY A 59 -10.56 -3.36 1.44
C GLY A 59 -10.19 -4.52 0.53
N ILE A 60 -10.87 -4.58 -0.63
CA ILE A 60 -10.79 -5.70 -1.57
C ILE A 60 -9.38 -5.86 -2.16
N LEU A 61 -8.64 -4.76 -2.35
CA LEU A 61 -7.28 -4.84 -2.87
C LEU A 61 -6.38 -5.65 -1.93
N GLU A 62 -6.41 -5.35 -0.64
CA GLU A 62 -5.58 -6.02 0.37
C GLU A 62 -6.05 -7.48 0.58
N MET A 63 -7.35 -7.75 0.52
CA MET A 63 -7.85 -9.13 0.49
C MET A 63 -7.29 -9.90 -0.71
N ALA A 64 -7.30 -9.32 -1.92
CA ALA A 64 -6.79 -9.96 -3.12
C ALA A 64 -5.27 -10.19 -3.08
N LEU A 65 -4.51 -9.30 -2.42
CA LEU A 65 -3.05 -9.39 -2.33
C LEU A 65 -2.55 -10.33 -1.25
N TYR A 66 -3.26 -10.44 -0.11
CA TYR A 66 -2.75 -11.15 1.06
C TYR A 66 -3.63 -12.33 1.49
N ALA A 67 -4.95 -12.23 1.36
CA ALA A 67 -5.87 -13.27 1.82
C ALA A 67 -6.17 -14.32 0.75
N VAL A 68 -6.42 -13.91 -0.50
CA VAL A 68 -6.69 -14.83 -1.62
C VAL A 68 -5.54 -15.82 -1.86
N PRO A 69 -4.24 -15.41 -1.81
CA PRO A 69 -3.14 -16.37 -1.96
C PRO A 69 -3.08 -17.43 -0.85
N CYS A 70 -3.70 -17.16 0.32
CA CYS A 70 -3.79 -18.13 1.40
C CYS A 70 -4.94 -19.14 1.20
N LEU A 71 -5.64 -19.14 0.07
CA LEU A 71 -6.70 -20.09 -0.22
C LEU A 71 -6.17 -21.37 -0.87
N GLN A 72 -6.88 -22.47 -0.66
CA GLN A 72 -6.64 -23.72 -1.37
C GLN A 72 -7.09 -23.60 -2.83
N SER A 73 -6.46 -24.37 -3.72
CA SER A 73 -6.96 -24.59 -5.07
C SER A 73 -8.15 -25.57 -5.00
N ALA A 74 -9.33 -25.02 -4.72
CA ALA A 74 -10.60 -25.75 -4.67
C ALA A 74 -11.74 -24.83 -5.08
N ASP A 75 -12.74 -25.36 -5.78
CA ASP A 75 -13.86 -24.57 -6.33
C ASP A 75 -14.69 -23.87 -5.25
N ILE A 76 -14.70 -24.43 -4.04
CA ILE A 76 -15.41 -23.88 -2.88
C ILE A 76 -14.56 -22.89 -2.08
N ALA A 77 -13.34 -22.60 -2.54
CA ALA A 77 -12.41 -21.78 -1.78
C ALA A 77 -12.79 -20.30 -1.84
N SER A 78 -12.88 -19.64 -0.69
CA SER A 78 -13.24 -18.22 -0.65
C SER A 78 -12.75 -17.50 0.59
N VAL A 79 -12.55 -16.19 0.46
CA VAL A 79 -12.36 -15.28 1.59
C VAL A 79 -13.50 -14.26 1.64
N GLY A 80 -14.19 -14.20 2.77
CA GLY A 80 -15.33 -13.32 2.98
C GLY A 80 -15.06 -12.17 3.95
N MET A 81 -15.83 -11.08 3.82
CA MET A 81 -15.84 -9.95 4.75
C MET A 81 -17.24 -9.31 4.87
N ASN A 82 -17.41 -8.52 5.94
CA ASN A 82 -18.50 -7.57 6.09
C ASN A 82 -18.00 -6.13 5.87
N CYS A 83 -18.77 -5.32 5.14
CA CYS A 83 -18.65 -3.87 5.20
C CYS A 83 -19.66 -3.32 6.23
N LEU A 84 -19.18 -3.00 7.42
CA LEU A 84 -20.04 -2.50 8.50
C LEU A 84 -19.88 -1.00 8.67
N PHE A 85 -18.63 -0.52 8.77
CA PHE A 85 -18.37 0.87 9.10
C PHE A 85 -18.48 1.78 7.88
N ASN A 86 -18.00 1.30 6.73
CA ASN A 86 -18.09 2.06 5.48
C ASN A 86 -19.37 1.77 4.70
N GLY A 87 -20.23 0.86 5.18
CA GLY A 87 -21.49 0.48 4.52
C GLY A 87 -22.37 1.68 4.12
N PRO A 88 -22.53 2.72 4.95
CA PRO A 88 -23.28 3.92 4.58
C PRO A 88 -22.74 4.68 3.35
N ALA A 89 -21.45 4.55 3.02
CA ALA A 89 -20.85 5.16 1.83
C ALA A 89 -21.24 4.45 0.52
N TRP A 90 -21.62 3.17 0.59
CA TRP A 90 -21.83 2.30 -0.58
C TRP A 90 -23.29 2.02 -0.89
N ARG A 91 -24.24 2.55 -0.10
CA ARG A 91 -25.67 2.21 -0.14
C ARG A 91 -26.31 2.25 -1.52
N ASN A 92 -25.82 3.11 -2.42
CA ASN A 92 -26.42 3.30 -3.74
C ASN A 92 -25.66 2.56 -4.84
N ASN A 93 -24.42 2.15 -4.59
CA ASN A 93 -23.59 1.47 -5.56
C ASN A 93 -22.44 0.71 -4.86
N MET A 94 -22.55 -0.60 -4.77
CA MET A 94 -21.50 -1.43 -4.19
C MET A 94 -20.27 -1.56 -5.11
N GLU A 95 -20.40 -1.30 -6.42
CA GLU A 95 -19.25 -1.27 -7.33
C GLU A 95 -18.28 -0.14 -6.99
N ASP A 96 -18.78 0.99 -6.48
CA ASP A 96 -17.95 2.10 -6.00
C ASP A 96 -17.02 1.67 -4.86
N SER A 97 -17.43 0.68 -4.05
CA SER A 97 -16.57 0.12 -3.01
C SER A 97 -15.38 -0.63 -3.63
N VAL A 98 -15.65 -1.47 -4.65
CA VAL A 98 -14.61 -2.20 -5.38
C VAL A 98 -13.66 -1.21 -6.04
N TYR A 99 -14.21 -0.28 -6.81
CA TYR A 99 -13.43 0.72 -7.53
C TYR A 99 -12.61 1.60 -6.57
N THR A 100 -13.17 2.02 -5.44
CA THR A 100 -12.44 2.84 -4.46
C THR A 100 -11.19 2.14 -3.94
N TYR A 101 -11.26 0.84 -3.64
CA TYR A 101 -10.12 0.08 -3.13
C TYR A 101 -9.16 -0.41 -4.22
N THR A 102 -9.65 -0.78 -5.40
CA THR A 102 -8.83 -1.45 -6.44
C THR A 102 -8.54 -0.60 -7.68
N LEU A 103 -9.32 0.47 -7.92
CA LEU A 103 -9.37 1.23 -9.18
C LEU A 103 -9.74 0.37 -10.40
N LEU A 104 -10.53 -0.68 -10.14
CA LEU A 104 -11.09 -1.62 -11.09
C LEU A 104 -12.58 -1.80 -10.82
N LEU A 105 -13.34 -2.09 -11.88
CA LEU A 105 -14.71 -2.58 -11.75
C LEU A 105 -14.71 -4.05 -11.31
N PRO A 106 -15.82 -4.56 -10.74
CA PRO A 106 -15.90 -5.95 -10.26
C PRO A 106 -15.55 -7.01 -11.30
N ASP A 107 -16.02 -6.82 -12.53
CA ASP A 107 -15.80 -7.71 -13.69
C ASP A 107 -14.35 -7.70 -14.18
N GLN A 108 -13.58 -6.66 -13.83
CA GLN A 108 -12.16 -6.55 -14.15
C GLN A 108 -11.27 -7.25 -13.12
N LEU A 109 -11.74 -7.54 -11.90
CA LEU A 109 -10.92 -8.16 -10.86
C LEU A 109 -10.26 -9.48 -11.29
N PRO A 110 -10.95 -10.41 -12.00
CA PRO A 110 -10.32 -11.65 -12.44
C PRO A 110 -9.09 -11.40 -13.30
N GLN A 111 -9.24 -10.52 -14.31
CA GLN A 111 -8.21 -10.20 -15.28
C GLN A 111 -6.96 -9.57 -14.67
N TYR A 112 -7.11 -8.72 -13.65
CA TYR A 112 -5.99 -7.94 -13.09
C TYR A 112 -5.44 -8.50 -11.78
N LEU A 113 -6.28 -9.14 -10.96
CA LEU A 113 -5.92 -9.60 -9.60
C LEU A 113 -6.07 -11.12 -9.42
N GLY A 114 -6.60 -11.83 -10.43
CA GLY A 114 -6.76 -13.29 -10.38
C GLY A 114 -7.79 -13.73 -9.34
N CYS A 115 -8.83 -12.93 -9.12
CA CYS A 115 -9.93 -13.27 -8.23
C CYS A 115 -11.26 -12.67 -8.71
N THR A 116 -12.35 -13.36 -8.43
CA THR A 116 -13.72 -12.88 -8.69
C THR A 116 -14.35 -12.40 -7.39
N CYS A 117 -15.06 -11.27 -7.43
CA CYS A 117 -15.86 -10.82 -6.31
C CYS A 117 -17.33 -11.22 -6.49
N VAL A 118 -17.92 -11.81 -5.45
CA VAL A 118 -19.34 -12.19 -5.39
C VAL A 118 -20.02 -11.55 -4.18
N GLY A 119 -21.33 -11.37 -4.25
CA GLY A 119 -22.11 -10.71 -3.18
C GLY A 119 -22.12 -9.18 -3.27
N ILE A 120 -21.72 -8.61 -4.41
CA ILE A 120 -21.76 -7.14 -4.63
C ILE A 120 -23.19 -6.63 -4.78
N GLU A 121 -24.12 -7.44 -5.28
CA GLU A 121 -25.50 -7.02 -5.52
C GLU A 121 -26.35 -6.88 -4.24
N THR A 122 -25.87 -7.42 -3.12
CA THR A 122 -26.57 -7.34 -1.85
C THR A 122 -26.16 -6.08 -1.09
N LEU A 123 -27.14 -5.22 -0.78
CA LEU A 123 -26.99 -4.06 0.12
C LEU A 123 -26.42 -4.41 1.49
N HIS A 124 -26.54 -5.68 1.89
CA HIS A 124 -26.02 -6.21 3.13
C HIS A 124 -24.95 -7.27 2.82
N PRO A 125 -23.70 -7.09 3.30
CA PRO A 125 -22.64 -8.08 3.17
C PRO A 125 -23.08 -9.46 3.70
N PRO A 126 -22.51 -10.56 3.17
CA PRO A 126 -21.06 -10.71 2.94
C PRO A 126 -20.56 -10.49 1.51
N PHE A 127 -19.40 -9.84 1.37
CA PHE A 127 -18.59 -9.88 0.13
C PHE A 127 -17.65 -11.07 0.19
N CYS A 128 -17.48 -11.79 -0.91
CA CYS A 128 -16.49 -12.87 -0.98
C CYS A 128 -15.60 -12.71 -2.22
N LEU A 129 -14.30 -12.98 -2.05
CA LEU A 129 -13.38 -13.18 -3.15
C LEU A 129 -13.12 -14.67 -3.34
N LEU A 130 -13.19 -15.12 -4.59
CA LEU A 130 -12.88 -16.47 -5.02
C LEU A 130 -11.60 -16.43 -5.86
N PRO A 131 -10.64 -17.35 -5.65
CA PRO A 131 -9.42 -17.40 -6.45
C PRO A 131 -9.75 -17.88 -7.87
N CYS A 132 -9.09 -17.30 -8.87
CA CYS A 132 -9.02 -17.89 -10.21
C CYS A 132 -7.93 -18.96 -10.27
N GLU A 133 -8.02 -19.87 -11.23
CA GLU A 133 -6.88 -20.72 -11.60
C GLU A 133 -5.82 -19.84 -12.30
N LEU A 134 -4.59 -19.87 -11.76
CA LEU A 134 -3.48 -19.05 -12.23
C LEU A 134 -2.31 -19.91 -12.75
N PRO A 135 -1.53 -19.42 -13.72
CA PRO A 135 -1.68 -18.13 -14.41
C PRO A 135 -2.85 -18.14 -15.40
N LEU A 136 -3.43 -16.98 -15.66
CA LEU A 136 -4.45 -16.80 -16.68
C LEU A 136 -3.87 -16.94 -18.10
N LYS A 137 -4.71 -17.33 -19.05
CA LYS A 137 -4.33 -17.36 -20.46
C LYS A 137 -4.19 -15.93 -21.00
N PRO A 138 -3.32 -15.69 -22.00
CA PRO A 138 -3.14 -14.35 -22.58
C PRO A 138 -4.44 -13.67 -23.06
N SER A 139 -5.40 -14.43 -23.56
CA SER A 139 -6.72 -13.92 -24.00
C SER A 139 -7.61 -13.42 -22.86
N GLN A 140 -7.28 -13.77 -21.61
CA GLN A 140 -8.00 -13.36 -20.41
C GLN A 140 -7.34 -12.15 -19.73
N LEU A 141 -6.10 -11.81 -20.12
CA LEU A 141 -5.34 -10.69 -19.55
C LEU A 141 -5.70 -9.36 -20.23
N ALA A 142 -5.49 -8.26 -19.52
CA ALA A 142 -5.69 -6.93 -20.09
C ALA A 142 -4.60 -6.63 -21.11
N HIS A 143 -4.92 -5.80 -22.11
CA HIS A 143 -3.90 -5.25 -22.99
C HIS A 143 -2.88 -4.43 -22.18
N ARG A 144 -1.63 -4.43 -22.64
CA ARG A 144 -0.50 -3.77 -21.98
C ARG A 144 -0.81 -2.33 -21.57
N GLU A 145 -1.39 -1.56 -22.48
CA GLU A 145 -1.69 -0.14 -22.25
C GLU A 145 -2.70 0.06 -21.12
N ASP A 146 -3.73 -0.77 -21.04
CA ASP A 146 -4.76 -0.68 -19.98
C ASP A 146 -4.20 -1.13 -18.63
N PHE A 147 -3.38 -2.17 -18.66
CA PHE A 147 -2.65 -2.67 -17.50
C PHE A 147 -1.69 -1.63 -16.91
N GLU A 148 -0.81 -1.07 -17.73
CA GLU A 148 0.13 -0.01 -17.29
C GLU A 148 -0.63 1.22 -16.80
N ARG A 149 -1.69 1.63 -17.51
CA ARG A 149 -2.53 2.77 -17.09
C ARG A 149 -3.17 2.51 -15.72
N TRP A 150 -3.67 1.31 -15.45
CA TRP A 150 -4.18 0.96 -14.14
C TRP A 150 -3.09 1.00 -13.06
N LEU A 151 -1.91 0.42 -13.30
CA LEU A 151 -0.79 0.51 -12.37
C LEU A 151 -0.38 1.96 -12.10
N HIS A 152 -0.40 2.83 -13.11
CA HIS A 152 -0.15 4.26 -12.93
C HIS A 152 -1.20 4.91 -12.02
N ARG A 153 -2.49 4.57 -12.17
CA ARG A 153 -3.55 5.08 -11.28
C ARG A 153 -3.33 4.63 -9.84
N VAL A 154 -2.97 3.36 -9.63
CA VAL A 154 -2.69 2.82 -8.29
C VAL A 154 -1.48 3.53 -7.67
N LEU A 155 -0.38 3.67 -8.43
CA LEU A 155 0.82 4.37 -7.98
C LEU A 155 0.51 5.83 -7.61
N VAL A 156 -0.17 6.57 -8.49
CA VAL A 156 -0.55 7.97 -8.23
C VAL A 156 -1.42 8.09 -6.98
N ARG A 157 -2.37 7.18 -6.75
CA ARG A 157 -3.19 7.15 -5.52
C ARG A 157 -2.35 6.90 -4.27
N ILE A 158 -1.33 6.04 -4.35
CA ILE A 158 -0.42 5.78 -3.22
C ILE A 158 0.45 7.00 -2.95
N LEU A 159 1.02 7.61 -3.99
CA LEU A 159 1.94 8.74 -3.86
C LEU A 159 1.22 10.03 -3.41
N ALA A 160 0.01 10.23 -3.90
CA ALA A 160 -0.84 11.38 -3.65
C ALA A 160 -2.25 10.91 -3.21
N PRO A 161 -2.40 10.44 -1.96
CA PRO A 161 -3.66 9.91 -1.48
C PRO A 161 -4.78 10.96 -1.50
N PRO A 162 -6.01 10.57 -1.84
CA PRO A 162 -7.17 11.46 -1.74
C PRO A 162 -7.45 11.83 -0.28
N HIS A 163 -8.05 12.99 -0.09
CA HIS A 163 -8.56 13.38 1.22
C HIS A 163 -9.77 12.52 1.60
N THR A 164 -9.79 12.01 2.82
CA THR A 164 -10.99 11.33 3.31
C THR A 164 -12.09 12.36 3.55
N ALA A 165 -13.24 12.19 2.90
CA ALA A 165 -14.38 13.08 3.10
C ALA A 165 -14.81 13.04 4.57
N ALA A 166 -14.98 14.21 5.19
CA ALA A 166 -15.44 14.31 6.57
C ALA A 166 -16.91 13.88 6.66
N ASN A 167 -17.16 12.64 7.08
CA ASN A 167 -18.50 12.12 7.31
C ASN A 167 -18.56 11.40 8.68
N PRO A 168 -19.55 11.68 9.54
CA PRO A 168 -19.67 10.99 10.82
C PRO A 168 -20.15 9.54 10.68
N GLY A 169 -20.71 9.15 9.53
CA GLY A 169 -21.29 7.84 9.27
C GLY A 169 -20.37 6.85 8.56
N TYR A 170 -19.20 7.27 8.07
CA TYR A 170 -18.19 6.40 7.46
C TYR A 170 -16.83 7.12 7.37
N CYS A 171 -15.73 6.36 7.30
CA CYS A 171 -14.39 6.90 7.05
C CYS A 171 -13.62 5.91 6.18
N ILE A 172 -13.55 6.21 4.88
CA ILE A 172 -12.90 5.33 3.91
C ILE A 172 -11.39 5.51 4.03
N LEU A 173 -10.74 4.47 4.52
CA LEU A 173 -9.30 4.43 4.71
C LEU A 173 -8.64 3.71 3.53
N LEU A 174 -7.60 4.33 2.99
CA LEU A 174 -6.78 3.77 1.92
C LEU A 174 -5.33 3.66 2.41
N PRO A 175 -5.02 2.73 3.34
CA PRO A 175 -3.69 2.60 3.96
C PRO A 175 -2.63 1.99 3.01
N THR A 176 -2.85 2.03 1.70
CA THR A 176 -1.96 1.43 0.70
C THR A 176 -0.65 2.19 0.63
N THR A 177 0.47 1.47 0.71
CA THR A 177 1.83 2.04 0.66
C THR A 177 2.57 1.55 -0.58
N LEU A 178 3.80 2.04 -0.79
CA LEU A 178 4.68 1.50 -1.84
C LEU A 178 4.99 0.00 -1.63
N ARG A 179 4.92 -0.51 -0.39
CA ARG A 179 4.98 -1.96 -0.13
C ARG A 179 3.79 -2.70 -0.74
N THR A 180 2.57 -2.17 -0.55
CA THR A 180 1.37 -2.71 -1.20
C THR A 180 1.51 -2.67 -2.72
N PHE A 181 2.11 -1.61 -3.28
CA PHE A 181 2.39 -1.53 -4.72
C PHE A 181 3.36 -2.61 -5.21
N VAL A 182 4.47 -2.85 -4.51
CA VAL A 182 5.40 -3.93 -4.89
C VAL A 182 4.74 -5.30 -4.78
N GLN A 183 3.95 -5.55 -3.73
CA GLN A 183 3.16 -6.79 -3.61
C GLN A 183 2.15 -6.94 -4.76
N LEU A 184 1.54 -5.84 -5.20
CA LEU A 184 0.66 -5.82 -6.37
C LEU A 184 1.42 -6.23 -7.64
N LEU A 185 2.62 -5.70 -7.87
CA LEU A 185 3.43 -6.09 -9.03
C LEU A 185 3.74 -7.59 -9.01
N LEU A 186 4.13 -8.14 -7.86
CA LEU A 186 4.35 -9.58 -7.69
C LEU A 186 3.09 -10.39 -7.99
N ARG A 187 1.93 -9.94 -7.47
CA ARG A 187 0.65 -10.57 -7.74
C ARG A 187 0.32 -10.58 -9.23
N THR A 188 0.59 -9.50 -9.96
CA THR A 188 0.30 -9.45 -11.40
C THR A 188 1.15 -10.45 -12.21
N ILE A 189 2.37 -10.74 -11.76
CA ILE A 189 3.21 -11.78 -12.37
C ILE A 189 2.59 -13.16 -12.14
N GLU A 190 2.11 -13.45 -10.92
CA GLU A 190 1.37 -14.69 -10.63
C GLU A 190 0.10 -14.82 -11.49
N VAL A 191 -0.60 -13.71 -11.72
CA VAL A 191 -1.79 -13.66 -12.59
C VAL A 191 -1.46 -14.02 -14.04
N GLY A 192 -0.21 -13.81 -14.48
CA GLY A 192 0.27 -14.18 -15.81
C GLY A 192 0.78 -13.01 -16.66
N TYR A 193 0.85 -11.79 -16.11
CA TYR A 193 1.43 -10.65 -16.80
C TYR A 193 2.95 -10.82 -16.99
N GLN A 194 3.48 -10.26 -18.07
CA GLN A 194 4.88 -10.45 -18.44
C GLN A 194 5.81 -9.71 -17.46
N PRO A 195 6.84 -10.38 -16.90
CA PRO A 195 7.84 -9.72 -16.04
C PRO A 195 8.57 -8.55 -16.72
N SER A 196 8.73 -8.57 -18.05
CA SER A 196 9.32 -7.47 -18.81
C SER A 196 8.51 -6.18 -18.71
N TRP A 197 7.18 -6.24 -18.71
CA TRP A 197 6.33 -5.04 -18.58
C TRP A 197 6.50 -4.40 -17.20
N ILE A 198 6.61 -5.23 -16.17
CA ILE A 198 6.87 -4.79 -14.80
C ILE A 198 8.28 -4.19 -14.67
N SER A 199 9.26 -4.80 -15.34
CA SER A 199 10.65 -4.32 -15.38
C SER A 199 10.76 -2.94 -16.06
N ASP A 200 10.06 -2.74 -17.18
CA ASP A 200 10.00 -1.47 -17.90
C ASP A 200 9.39 -0.35 -17.01
N LEU A 201 8.31 -0.69 -16.29
CA LEU A 201 7.66 0.24 -15.35
C LEU A 201 8.58 0.60 -14.18
N LEU A 202 9.19 -0.40 -13.53
CA LEU A 202 10.11 -0.18 -12.41
C LEU A 202 11.33 0.62 -12.83
N SER A 203 11.88 0.34 -14.01
CA SER A 203 13.00 1.11 -14.57
C SER A 203 12.62 2.56 -14.81
N SER A 204 11.41 2.81 -15.33
CA SER A 204 10.88 4.17 -15.55
C SER A 204 10.61 4.93 -14.24
N ILE A 205 10.16 4.22 -13.20
CA ILE A 205 9.98 4.77 -11.84
C ILE A 205 11.33 5.15 -11.25
N LEU A 206 12.30 4.24 -11.27
CA LEU A 206 13.64 4.43 -10.69
C LEU A 206 14.47 5.48 -11.43
N ALA A 207 14.25 5.63 -12.75
CA ALA A 207 14.87 6.66 -13.56
C ALA A 207 14.18 8.04 -13.45
N ASP A 208 13.11 8.19 -12.65
CA ASP A 208 12.30 9.41 -12.59
C ASP A 208 11.86 9.89 -13.99
N SER A 209 11.46 8.97 -14.87
CA SER A 209 11.13 9.24 -16.27
C SER A 209 9.69 8.85 -16.64
N LEU A 210 8.90 8.43 -15.65
CA LEU A 210 7.53 7.98 -15.83
C LEU A 210 6.61 9.11 -16.33
N HIS A 211 5.96 8.88 -17.46
CA HIS A 211 4.94 9.75 -18.03
C HIS A 211 3.55 9.13 -17.89
N SER A 212 2.57 9.92 -17.44
CA SER A 212 1.21 9.43 -17.24
C SER A 212 0.14 10.49 -17.47
N SER A 213 -1.00 10.05 -18.00
CA SER A 213 -2.24 10.85 -18.05
C SER A 213 -3.02 10.81 -16.73
N CYS A 214 -2.63 9.94 -15.79
CA CYS A 214 -3.27 9.83 -14.48
C CYS A 214 -3.02 11.07 -13.63
N ARG A 215 -4.00 11.44 -12.80
CA ARG A 215 -3.89 12.57 -11.86
C ARG A 215 -4.37 12.13 -10.47
N PRO A 216 -3.87 12.78 -9.40
CA PRO A 216 -4.33 12.53 -8.05
C PRO A 216 -5.85 12.66 -7.92
N TYR A 217 -6.44 11.75 -7.16
CA TYR A 217 -7.85 11.83 -6.78
C TYR A 217 -8.01 12.82 -5.64
N GLN A 218 -9.05 13.66 -5.67
CA GLN A 218 -9.22 14.71 -4.67
C GLN A 218 -9.78 14.18 -3.34
N THR A 219 -10.82 13.36 -3.40
CA THR A 219 -11.57 12.91 -2.22
C THR A 219 -12.04 11.45 -2.35
N THR A 220 -12.34 10.80 -1.22
CA THR A 220 -13.04 9.50 -1.17
C THR A 220 -14.53 9.67 -0.81
N PRO A 221 -15.45 8.77 -1.22
CA PRO A 221 -15.24 7.61 -2.10
C PRO A 221 -14.85 8.01 -3.52
N LEU A 222 -14.25 7.07 -4.28
CA LEU A 222 -13.96 7.26 -5.70
C LEU A 222 -15.12 6.69 -6.50
N PRO A 223 -15.92 7.53 -7.19
CA PRO A 223 -17.02 7.01 -7.99
C PRO A 223 -16.48 6.18 -9.16
N ALA A 224 -17.10 5.03 -9.43
CA ALA A 224 -16.72 4.13 -10.52
C ALA A 224 -16.80 4.81 -11.90
N HIS A 225 -17.70 5.78 -12.07
CA HIS A 225 -17.84 6.57 -13.30
C HIS A 225 -16.73 7.63 -13.48
N THR A 226 -15.85 7.83 -12.49
CA THR A 226 -14.73 8.79 -12.54
C THR A 226 -13.52 8.25 -13.32
N ILE A 227 -13.72 7.26 -14.20
CA ILE A 227 -12.72 6.84 -15.18
C ILE A 227 -12.30 8.10 -15.93
N ALA A 228 -11.12 8.62 -15.56
CA ALA A 228 -10.75 9.99 -15.88
C ALA A 228 -10.87 10.25 -17.38
N SER A 229 -11.49 11.37 -17.74
CA SER A 229 -11.47 11.89 -19.11
C SER A 229 -10.01 11.97 -19.59
N PRO A 230 -9.73 11.70 -20.88
CA PRO A 230 -8.37 11.70 -21.40
C PRO A 230 -7.68 13.02 -21.08
N ARG A 231 -6.57 12.93 -20.35
CA ARG A 231 -5.71 14.07 -20.01
C ARG A 231 -4.40 13.98 -20.77
N PRO A 232 -3.75 15.13 -21.05
CA PRO A 232 -2.42 15.14 -21.62
C PRO A 232 -1.44 14.31 -20.80
N LEU A 233 -0.64 13.52 -21.50
CA LEU A 233 0.49 12.80 -20.93
C LEU A 233 1.46 13.81 -20.33
N ALA A 234 1.83 13.63 -19.06
CA ALA A 234 2.78 14.50 -18.36
C ALA A 234 3.74 13.67 -17.51
N LYS A 235 4.96 14.19 -17.30
CA LYS A 235 5.93 13.58 -16.39
C LYS A 235 5.40 13.63 -14.95
N LEU A 236 5.49 12.51 -14.23
CA LEU A 236 5.28 12.48 -12.78
C LEU A 236 6.62 12.73 -12.09
N GLN A 237 6.64 13.60 -11.07
CA GLN A 237 7.85 13.88 -10.30
C GLN A 237 8.00 12.88 -9.16
N LEU A 238 8.80 11.85 -9.36
CA LEU A 238 8.97 10.73 -8.42
C LEU A 238 10.21 10.91 -7.52
N SER A 239 11.11 11.84 -7.84
CA SER A 239 12.34 12.11 -7.08
C SER A 239 12.14 12.24 -5.56
N SER A 240 10.99 12.77 -5.10
CA SER A 240 10.66 12.94 -3.69
C SER A 240 10.35 11.62 -2.98
N TRP A 241 9.97 10.57 -3.70
CA TRP A 241 9.68 9.25 -3.13
C TRP A 241 10.78 8.23 -3.42
N MET A 242 11.83 8.61 -4.14
CA MET A 242 12.84 7.67 -4.63
C MET A 242 13.50 6.88 -3.50
N ALA A 243 13.80 7.53 -2.37
CA ALA A 243 14.40 6.84 -1.22
C ALA A 243 13.46 5.78 -0.60
N ASP A 244 12.14 6.00 -0.63
CA ASP A 244 11.16 5.02 -0.17
C ASP A 244 11.01 3.87 -1.17
N VAL A 245 10.98 4.17 -2.47
CA VAL A 245 10.96 3.16 -3.54
C VAL A 245 12.20 2.25 -3.45
N GLU A 246 13.40 2.82 -3.36
CA GLU A 246 14.66 2.09 -3.17
C GLU A 246 14.61 1.21 -1.91
N GLY A 247 14.13 1.77 -0.79
CA GLY A 247 14.02 1.04 0.48
C GLY A 247 13.05 -0.13 0.42
N VAL A 248 11.89 0.03 -0.22
CA VAL A 248 10.91 -1.06 -0.39
C VAL A 248 11.45 -2.14 -1.31
N LEU A 249 12.02 -1.77 -2.46
CA LEU A 249 12.61 -2.74 -3.39
C LEU A 249 13.77 -3.50 -2.76
N ALA A 250 14.62 -2.82 -1.99
CA ALA A 250 15.70 -3.46 -1.25
C ALA A 250 15.20 -4.51 -0.25
N ALA A 251 14.08 -4.25 0.40
CA ALA A 251 13.44 -5.21 1.29
C ALA A 251 12.79 -6.38 0.51
N ALA A 252 12.33 -6.13 -0.72
CA ALA A 252 11.69 -7.13 -1.56
C ALA A 252 12.67 -7.98 -2.39
N LEU A 253 13.93 -7.53 -2.56
CA LEU A 253 14.95 -8.24 -3.37
C LEU A 253 14.96 -9.77 -3.21
N PRO A 254 14.91 -10.34 -1.98
CA PRO A 254 14.96 -11.80 -1.80
C PRO A 254 13.77 -12.57 -2.39
N ILE A 255 12.64 -11.90 -2.63
CA ILE A 255 11.39 -12.50 -3.09
C ILE A 255 11.01 -12.09 -4.52
N LEU A 256 11.82 -11.27 -5.19
CA LEU A 256 11.55 -10.87 -6.56
C LEU A 256 11.75 -12.04 -7.53
N PRO A 257 10.79 -12.30 -8.46
CA PRO A 257 10.92 -13.33 -9.47
C PRO A 257 12.17 -13.19 -10.33
N ARG A 258 12.77 -14.34 -10.68
CA ARG A 258 13.85 -14.40 -11.66
C ARG A 258 13.32 -13.92 -13.01
N GLY A 259 13.92 -12.86 -13.56
CA GLY A 259 13.49 -12.24 -14.82
C GLY A 259 12.91 -10.83 -14.68
N LEU A 260 12.75 -10.33 -13.45
CA LEU A 260 12.64 -8.89 -13.22
C LEU A 260 14.04 -8.27 -13.30
N ASP A 261 14.27 -7.48 -14.35
CA ASP A 261 15.53 -6.76 -14.55
C ASP A 261 15.29 -5.26 -14.59
N PHE A 262 15.66 -4.61 -13.50
CA PHE A 262 15.70 -3.15 -13.36
C PHE A 262 17.08 -2.70 -12.84
N SER A 263 18.09 -3.57 -12.99
CA SER A 263 19.42 -3.49 -12.39
C SER A 263 20.21 -2.24 -12.79
N SER A 264 19.99 -1.74 -14.01
CA SER A 264 20.61 -0.50 -14.52
C SER A 264 20.22 0.74 -13.70
N ALA A 265 19.10 0.69 -12.98
CA ALA A 265 18.62 1.78 -12.13
C ALA A 265 18.84 1.53 -10.61
N CYS A 266 19.48 0.42 -10.23
CA CYS A 266 19.53 -0.12 -8.86
C CYS A 266 20.75 0.28 -8.01
N LEU A 267 21.55 1.28 -8.40
CA LEU A 267 22.87 1.53 -7.80
C LEU A 267 22.87 1.66 -6.26
N ASN A 268 21.74 2.01 -5.63
CA ASN A 268 21.63 2.22 -4.18
C ASN A 268 20.81 1.16 -3.42
N ILE A 269 20.27 0.14 -4.09
CA ILE A 269 19.30 -0.80 -3.47
C ILE A 269 20.01 -1.80 -2.53
N ALA A 270 21.24 -2.20 -2.86
CA ALA A 270 21.99 -3.18 -2.06
C ALA A 270 22.49 -2.60 -0.71
N ASP A 271 22.82 -1.30 -0.66
CA ASP A 271 23.42 -0.65 0.49
C ASP A 271 22.40 0.11 1.35
N THR A 272 21.32 -0.58 1.73
CA THR A 272 20.28 -0.03 2.60
C THR A 272 20.36 -0.57 4.02
N ALA A 273 20.09 0.29 5.00
CA ALA A 273 20.01 -0.06 6.41
C ALA A 273 18.66 0.39 7.00
N ILE A 274 18.32 -0.18 8.16
CA ILE A 274 17.19 0.31 8.96
C ILE A 274 17.71 1.42 9.87
N PHE A 275 17.04 2.57 9.82
CA PHE A 275 17.34 3.71 10.66
C PHE A 275 16.22 3.94 11.67
N ARG A 276 16.57 4.58 12.79
CA ARG A 276 15.63 5.00 13.82
C ARG A 276 15.83 6.45 14.21
N ALA A 277 14.72 7.10 14.54
CA ALA A 277 14.72 8.45 15.09
C ALA A 277 13.72 8.58 16.23
N THR A 278 14.04 9.43 17.20
CA THR A 278 13.08 9.91 18.20
C THR A 278 12.43 11.18 17.68
N VAL A 279 11.11 11.17 17.53
CA VAL A 279 10.32 12.35 17.20
C VAL A 279 9.75 12.96 18.48
N HIS A 280 9.79 14.28 18.55
CA HIS A 280 9.31 15.06 19.68
C HIS A 280 8.10 15.91 19.29
N SER A 281 7.41 16.41 20.32
CA SER A 281 6.20 17.23 20.17
C SER A 281 5.13 16.50 19.39
N VAL A 282 4.95 15.21 19.67
CA VAL A 282 3.94 14.39 19.03
C VAL A 282 2.56 14.82 19.53
N HIS A 283 1.78 15.41 18.65
CA HIS A 283 0.38 15.74 18.91
C HIS A 283 -0.48 14.72 18.17
N PRO A 284 -0.88 13.61 18.83
CA PRO A 284 -1.84 12.70 18.21
C PRO A 284 -3.09 13.51 17.87
N GLY A 285 -3.37 13.65 16.57
CA GLY A 285 -4.46 14.47 16.09
C GLY A 285 -5.77 14.03 16.73
N GLN A 286 -6.51 14.93 17.36
CA GLN A 286 -7.81 14.65 17.99
C GLN A 286 -8.93 14.33 16.98
N SER A 287 -8.62 14.21 15.69
CA SER A 287 -9.61 14.02 14.64
C SER A 287 -9.78 12.54 14.34
N TYR A 288 -10.76 11.91 14.99
CA TYR A 288 -11.22 10.54 14.73
C TYR A 288 -11.68 10.25 13.28
N ASN A 289 -11.69 11.25 12.40
CA ASN A 289 -12.23 11.21 11.04
C ASN A 289 -11.18 11.48 9.93
N ARG A 290 -9.90 11.19 10.16
CA ARG A 290 -8.83 11.41 9.16
C ARG A 290 -8.07 10.12 8.86
N ASN A 291 -7.52 10.03 7.64
CA ASN A 291 -6.70 8.93 7.17
C ASN A 291 -5.54 8.69 8.13
N PRO A 292 -5.40 7.50 8.74
CA PRO A 292 -4.33 7.21 9.68
C PRO A 292 -2.98 7.00 8.99
N GLY A 293 -2.90 7.14 7.66
CA GLY A 293 -1.66 7.02 6.91
C GLY A 293 -0.60 7.99 7.42
N LEU A 294 0.39 7.45 8.12
CA LEU A 294 1.56 8.21 8.54
C LEU A 294 2.58 8.25 7.40
N ALA A 295 3.26 9.39 7.28
CA ALA A 295 4.38 9.57 6.38
C ALA A 295 5.56 10.18 7.14
N LEU A 296 6.77 9.82 6.75
CA LEU A 296 7.98 10.55 7.13
C LEU A 296 8.33 11.51 6.01
N ILE A 297 8.53 12.78 6.35
CA ILE A 297 8.95 13.81 5.42
C ILE A 297 10.31 14.34 5.87
N PHE A 298 11.34 14.13 5.06
CA PHE A 298 12.65 14.73 5.24
C PHE A 298 12.71 16.00 4.41
N CYS A 299 13.11 17.10 5.03
CA CYS A 299 13.21 18.39 4.37
C CYS A 299 14.63 18.93 4.44
N ALA A 300 15.10 19.48 3.32
CA ALA A 300 16.32 20.25 3.27
C ALA A 300 16.23 21.49 4.19
N PRO A 301 17.36 22.02 4.68
CA PRO A 301 17.38 23.25 5.48
C PRO A 301 16.65 24.39 4.78
N GLY A 302 15.86 25.15 5.53
CA GLY A 302 15.10 26.28 5.01
C GLY A 302 13.72 25.91 4.45
N PHE A 303 13.46 24.64 4.11
CA PHE A 303 12.12 24.20 3.74
C PHE A 303 11.29 23.84 4.99
N ASN A 304 10.08 24.39 5.07
CA ASN A 304 9.14 24.07 6.14
C ASN A 304 7.79 23.61 5.56
N PRO A 305 7.44 22.31 5.68
CA PRO A 305 6.20 21.76 5.15
C PRO A 305 4.95 22.30 5.83
N THR A 306 5.05 22.86 7.04
CA THR A 306 3.90 23.42 7.78
C THR A 306 3.50 24.82 7.35
N ARG A 307 4.43 25.58 6.75
CA ARG A 307 4.20 26.96 6.27
C ARG A 307 4.01 27.05 4.76
N SER A 308 4.49 26.06 4.03
CA SER A 308 4.20 25.92 2.61
C SER A 308 2.82 25.29 2.46
N ALA A 309 2.05 25.67 1.44
CA ALA A 309 0.80 24.99 1.08
C ALA A 309 1.10 23.62 0.44
N PHE A 310 1.93 22.83 1.12
CA PHE A 310 2.52 21.57 0.72
C PHE A 310 1.45 20.50 0.67
N THR A 311 1.35 19.85 -0.49
CA THR A 311 0.58 18.63 -0.65
C THR A 311 1.37 17.70 -1.54
N THR A 312 1.26 16.40 -1.27
CA THR A 312 1.87 15.36 -2.11
C THR A 312 1.37 15.42 -3.56
N HIS A 313 0.14 15.92 -3.76
CA HIS A 313 -0.44 16.19 -5.08
C HIS A 313 0.39 17.22 -5.86
N LYS A 314 0.71 18.36 -5.24
CA LYS A 314 1.51 19.41 -5.89
C LYS A 314 2.95 18.97 -6.14
N VAL A 315 3.53 18.19 -5.22
CA VAL A 315 4.88 17.64 -5.39
C VAL A 315 4.91 16.69 -6.59
N LEU A 316 3.94 15.78 -6.70
CA LEU A 316 3.88 14.79 -7.78
C LEU A 316 3.69 15.43 -9.16
N LEU A 317 3.00 16.57 -9.23
CA LEU A 317 2.74 17.33 -10.45
C LEU A 317 3.77 18.45 -10.72
N SER A 318 4.87 18.51 -9.95
CA SER A 318 5.91 19.56 -10.05
C SER A 318 5.41 20.99 -9.86
N GLU A 319 4.30 21.18 -9.13
CA GLU A 319 3.73 22.50 -8.86
C GLU A 319 4.43 23.21 -7.67
N THR A 320 5.14 22.47 -6.79
CA THR A 320 5.95 22.95 -5.66
C THR A 320 6.89 21.85 -5.13
N PRO A 321 7.87 22.15 -4.25
CA PRO A 321 9.23 22.70 -4.51
C PRO A 321 10.06 21.86 -5.50
N GLN A 322 11.31 22.29 -5.79
CA GLN A 322 12.21 21.58 -6.70
C GLN A 322 12.47 20.16 -6.18
N GLY A 323 12.33 19.15 -7.06
CA GLY A 323 12.60 17.75 -6.74
C GLY A 323 14.01 17.59 -6.17
N GLY A 324 14.12 17.43 -4.86
CA GLY A 324 15.40 17.45 -4.15
C GLY A 324 15.35 18.11 -2.78
N ASP A 325 14.39 19.01 -2.52
CA ASP A 325 14.25 19.68 -1.22
C ASP A 325 13.48 18.84 -0.19
N VAL A 326 12.82 17.78 -0.65
CA VAL A 326 11.95 16.92 0.16
C VAL A 326 12.15 15.45 -0.22
N GLN A 327 12.12 14.56 0.78
CA GLN A 327 11.96 13.12 0.60
C GLN A 327 10.79 12.61 1.45
N ILE A 328 9.93 11.77 0.88
CA ILE A 328 8.66 11.33 1.46
C ILE A 328 8.67 9.80 1.53
N PHE A 329 8.37 9.27 2.71
CA PHE A 329 8.28 7.84 2.96
C PHE A 329 6.92 7.48 3.53
N TYR A 330 6.22 6.57 2.87
CA TYR A 330 5.03 5.92 3.39
C TYR A 330 5.36 4.56 4.01
N SER A 331 6.51 3.96 3.67
CA SER A 331 6.87 2.61 4.12
C SER A 331 7.56 2.61 5.50
N ILE A 332 6.87 3.15 6.50
CA ILE A 332 7.32 3.16 7.89
C ILE A 332 7.34 1.72 8.41
N LEU A 333 8.49 1.28 8.94
CA LEU A 333 8.66 -0.08 9.49
C LEU A 333 8.06 -0.22 10.89
N ARG A 334 8.19 0.84 11.69
CA ARG A 334 7.65 0.91 13.05
C ARG A 334 7.44 2.36 13.45
N CYS A 335 6.31 2.62 14.11
CA CYS A 335 6.01 3.91 14.74
C CYS A 335 5.39 3.63 16.10
N ASP A 336 6.14 3.91 17.16
CA ASP A 336 5.66 3.82 18.53
C ASP A 336 5.52 5.23 19.07
N ILE A 337 4.31 5.65 19.42
CA ILE A 337 4.04 6.97 19.98
C ILE A 337 3.61 6.81 21.44
N ASP A 338 4.31 7.48 22.33
CA ASP A 338 3.89 7.68 23.71
C ASP A 338 3.12 9.00 23.83
N VAL A 339 1.81 8.86 24.01
CA VAL A 339 0.87 9.98 24.13
C VAL A 339 1.12 10.79 25.41
N CYS A 340 1.60 10.16 26.49
CA CYS A 340 1.84 10.84 27.77
C CYS A 340 3.06 11.73 27.69
N THR A 341 4.16 11.22 27.12
CA THR A 341 5.40 12.00 26.98
C THR A 341 5.44 12.85 25.71
N ARG A 342 4.48 12.67 24.79
CA ARG A 342 4.45 13.30 23.46
C ARG A 342 5.75 13.08 22.69
N THR A 343 6.31 11.88 22.86
CA THR A 343 7.49 11.43 22.12
C THR A 343 7.15 10.16 21.36
N GLY A 344 7.93 9.86 20.32
CA GLY A 344 7.75 8.62 19.59
C GLY A 344 9.05 8.15 18.96
N THR A 345 9.11 6.86 18.65
CA THR A 345 10.20 6.26 17.88
C THR A 345 9.67 5.84 16.53
N VAL A 346 10.33 6.27 15.46
CA VAL A 346 10.02 5.86 14.09
C VAL A 346 11.22 5.13 13.49
N SER A 347 10.94 4.15 12.62
CA SER A 347 11.97 3.44 11.87
C SER A 347 11.58 3.22 10.42
N TRP A 348 12.57 3.28 9.53
CA TRP A 348 12.42 3.12 8.08
C TRP A 348 13.70 2.52 7.50
N ARG A 349 13.64 2.11 6.23
CA ARG A 349 14.80 1.63 5.48
C ARG A 349 15.22 2.69 4.46
N MET A 350 16.52 2.93 4.34
CA MET A 350 17.09 3.92 3.41
C MET A 350 18.54 3.58 3.08
N SER A 351 19.07 4.13 1.99
CA SER A 351 20.51 4.03 1.66
C SER A 351 21.37 4.74 2.72
N ILE A 352 22.47 4.09 3.12
CA ILE A 352 23.42 4.63 4.10
C ILE A 352 24.01 5.96 3.61
N ALA A 353 24.55 5.99 2.39
CA ALA A 353 25.11 7.19 1.78
C ALA A 353 24.11 8.36 1.72
N ARG A 354 22.83 8.07 1.47
CA ARG A 354 21.79 9.11 1.42
C ARG A 354 21.51 9.68 2.82
N VAL A 355 21.48 8.85 3.86
CA VAL A 355 21.33 9.33 5.25
C VAL A 355 22.51 10.19 5.66
N GLU A 356 23.75 9.74 5.42
CA GLU A 356 24.96 10.51 5.74
C GLU A 356 24.96 11.89 5.07
N LYS A 357 24.59 11.96 3.79
CA LYS A 357 24.44 13.23 3.06
C LYS A 357 23.39 14.14 3.70
N MET A 358 22.23 13.60 4.08
CA MET A 358 21.17 14.36 4.74
C MET A 358 21.59 14.88 6.12
N GLN A 359 22.34 14.08 6.89
CA GLN A 359 22.88 14.47 8.19
C GLN A 359 23.88 15.61 8.05
N GLN A 360 24.85 15.47 7.14
CA GLN A 360 25.85 16.50 6.86
C GLN A 360 25.20 17.80 6.39
N ALA A 361 24.17 17.71 5.54
CA ALA A 361 23.43 18.86 5.06
C ALA A 361 22.39 19.39 6.07
N GLY A 362 22.24 18.81 7.27
CA GLY A 362 21.36 19.34 8.31
C GLY A 362 19.86 19.21 8.02
N TRP A 363 19.44 18.16 7.33
CA TRP A 363 18.02 17.92 7.02
C TRP A 363 17.18 17.72 8.30
N ILE A 364 15.87 17.91 8.18
CA ILE A 364 14.92 17.76 9.29
C ILE A 364 13.89 16.69 8.94
N LEU A 365 13.63 15.79 9.87
CA LEU A 365 12.62 14.74 9.78
C LEU A 365 11.31 15.20 10.44
N TYR A 366 10.22 15.11 9.69
CA TYR A 366 8.87 15.36 10.16
C TYR A 366 8.07 14.05 10.13
N LEU A 367 7.40 13.72 11.23
CA LEU A 367 6.31 12.76 11.22
C LEU A 367 5.03 13.51 10.83
N TRP A 368 4.38 13.02 9.78
CA TRP A 368 3.27 13.68 9.10
C TRP A 368 2.08 12.74 8.98
N GLN A 369 0.87 13.28 9.03
CA GLN A 369 -0.36 12.54 8.70
C GLN A 369 -0.75 12.89 7.26
N ALA A 370 -0.89 11.91 6.38
CA ALA A 370 -0.98 12.10 4.93
C ALA A 370 -2.11 13.05 4.47
N ASP A 371 -3.19 13.18 5.24
CA ASP A 371 -4.32 14.10 5.03
C ASP A 371 -4.53 15.10 6.18
N GLY A 372 -3.56 15.17 7.11
CA GLY A 372 -3.70 15.80 8.41
C GLY A 372 -2.65 16.86 8.71
N PRO A 373 -2.76 17.51 9.88
CA PRO A 373 -1.73 18.43 10.34
C PRO A 373 -0.46 17.67 10.71
N PHE A 374 0.63 18.44 10.84
CA PHE A 374 1.89 18.02 11.42
C PHE A 374 1.71 17.23 12.72
N VAL A 375 2.42 16.09 12.84
CA VAL A 375 2.33 15.20 14.00
C VAL A 375 3.51 15.41 14.94
N GLY A 376 4.76 15.46 14.46
CA GLY A 376 5.96 15.65 15.30
C GLY A 376 7.24 15.84 14.48
N LYS A 377 8.35 16.28 15.09
CA LYS A 377 9.64 16.52 14.38
C LYS A 377 10.87 15.99 15.09
N SER A 378 11.92 15.72 14.32
CA SER A 378 13.27 15.38 14.76
C SER A 378 14.30 16.04 13.84
N LEU A 379 15.49 16.37 14.34
CA LEU A 379 16.62 16.75 13.50
C LEU A 379 17.26 15.50 12.88
N ALA A 380 17.83 15.56 11.67
CA ALA A 380 18.50 14.40 11.07
C ALA A 380 19.82 14.04 11.78
N ASN A 381 20.43 14.94 12.54
CA ASN A 381 21.63 14.62 13.31
C ASN A 381 21.35 13.68 14.52
N THR A 382 20.08 13.37 14.83
CA THR A 382 19.71 12.40 15.88
C THR A 382 19.42 11.00 15.35
N LEU A 383 19.57 10.77 14.04
CA LEU A 383 19.35 9.46 13.42
C LEU A 383 20.38 8.45 13.91
N ARG A 384 19.90 7.26 14.29
CA ARG A 384 20.72 6.14 14.77
C ARG A 384 20.47 4.90 13.92
N PHE A 385 21.50 4.05 13.82
CA PHE A 385 21.40 2.69 13.28
C PHE A 385 20.68 1.76 14.27
#